data_AF-U6D411-F1
#
_entry.id   AF-U6D411-F1
#
_cell.length_a   1.000
_cell.length_b   1.000
_cell.length_c   1.000
_cell.angle_alpha   90.00
_cell.angle_beta   90.00
_cell.angle_gamma   90.00
#
_symmetry.space_group_name_H-M   'P 1'
#
loop_
_entity.id
_entity.type
_entity.pdbx_description
1 polymer ?
#
loop_
_entity_poly.entity_id
_entity_poly.type
_entity_poly.pdbx_seq_one_letter_code
_entity_poly.pdbx_strand_id
1 'polypeptide(L)'
;KEQYSSWAESVTDSPQVIKQKLTPLYELVKEVPCASVKRLYLKRALEEYLDEFDPCHCRPCQNGGVATIKGTQCQCHCKPYTFGVA
;
A
#
# COMPACT_ATOMS: atom_id res chain seq x y z
N LYS A 1 1.16 27.38 -18.58
CA LYS A 1 1.24 26.47 -19.75
C LYS A 1 2.65 25.90 -19.89
N GLU A 2 3.69 26.75 -19.91
CA GLU A 2 5.09 26.34 -19.98
C GLU A 2 5.53 25.41 -18.83
N GLN A 3 5.11 25.67 -17.59
CA GLN A 3 5.45 24.81 -16.44
C GLN A 3 4.93 23.38 -16.58
N TYR A 4 3.69 23.20 -17.06
CA TYR A 4 3.13 21.86 -17.28
C TYR A 4 3.88 21.14 -18.40
N SER A 5 4.19 21.84 -19.50
CA SER A 5 4.95 21.27 -20.63
C SER A 5 6.35 20.83 -20.19
N SER A 6 7.08 21.70 -19.48
CA SER A 6 8.42 21.37 -18.95
C SER A 6 8.37 20.18 -17.98
N TRP A 7 7.38 20.11 -17.10
CA TRP A 7 7.19 18.94 -16.24
C TRP A 7 6.86 17.68 -17.05
N ALA A 8 5.93 17.76 -18.01
CA ALA A 8 5.53 16.61 -18.81
C ALA A 8 6.68 16.04 -19.65
N GLU A 9 7.55 16.91 -20.18
CA GLU A 9 8.79 16.50 -20.85
C GLU A 9 9.71 15.73 -19.89
N SER A 10 9.89 16.23 -18.66
CA SER A 10 10.75 15.59 -17.65
C SER A 10 10.30 14.20 -17.22
N VAL A 11 9.00 13.87 -17.32
CA VAL A 11 8.47 12.54 -16.97
C VAL A 11 9.05 11.45 -17.89
N THR A 12 9.45 11.80 -19.12
CA THR A 12 10.09 10.84 -20.04
C THR A 12 11.49 10.46 -19.57
N ASP A 13 12.25 11.44 -19.07
CA ASP A 13 13.62 11.24 -18.59
C ASP A 13 13.66 10.69 -17.16
N SER A 14 12.65 11.02 -16.36
CA SER A 14 12.50 10.61 -14.95
C SER A 14 11.13 9.98 -14.70
N PRO A 15 10.86 8.80 -15.29
CA PRO A 15 9.57 8.15 -15.15
C PRO A 15 9.37 7.58 -13.75
N GLN A 16 8.11 7.51 -13.32
CA GLN A 16 7.69 6.79 -12.13
C GLN A 16 6.74 5.66 -12.51
N VAL A 17 6.92 4.49 -11.90
CA VAL A 17 6.05 3.36 -12.21
C VAL A 17 4.69 3.53 -11.56
N ILE A 18 3.66 3.67 -12.39
CA ILE A 18 2.26 3.85 -11.98
C ILE A 18 1.39 2.68 -12.47
N LYS A 19 0.30 2.37 -11.76
CA LYS A 19 -0.72 1.37 -12.16
C LYS A 19 -0.16 -0.01 -12.54
N GLN A 20 0.71 -0.56 -11.71
CA GLN A 20 1.28 -1.89 -11.92
C GLN A 20 0.33 -3.00 -11.47
N LYS A 21 0.46 -4.16 -12.10
CA LYS A 21 -0.10 -5.41 -11.57
C LYS A 21 0.92 -6.04 -10.64
N LEU A 22 0.48 -6.46 -9.46
CA LEU A 22 1.35 -7.03 -8.43
C LEU A 22 1.11 -8.54 -8.31
N THR A 23 2.15 -9.27 -7.92
CA THR A 23 2.10 -10.67 -7.49
C THR A 23 2.76 -10.81 -6.11
N PRO A 24 2.48 -11.88 -5.35
CA PRO A 24 3.01 -12.03 -4.01
C PRO A 24 4.54 -12.12 -3.97
N LEU A 25 5.17 -11.30 -3.12
CA LEU A 25 6.63 -11.19 -3.03
C LEU A 25 7.32 -12.51 -2.64
N TYR A 26 6.67 -13.33 -1.79
CA TYR A 26 7.24 -14.61 -1.36
C TYR A 26 7.47 -15.60 -2.52
N GLU A 27 6.80 -15.45 -3.66
CA GLU A 27 6.97 -16.34 -4.83
C GLU A 27 8.35 -16.23 -5.47
N LEU A 28 9.06 -15.11 -5.24
CA LEU A 28 10.41 -14.90 -5.73
C LEU A 28 11.47 -15.73 -5.00
N VAL A 29 11.14 -16.33 -3.84
CA VAL A 29 12.06 -17.19 -3.09
C VAL A 29 12.23 -18.52 -3.82
N LYS A 30 13.29 -18.68 -4.62
CA LYS A 30 13.53 -19.86 -5.47
C LYS A 30 14.87 -20.54 -5.22
N GLU A 31 15.98 -19.91 -5.58
CA GLU A 31 17.32 -20.52 -5.57
C GLU A 31 18.10 -20.14 -4.29
N VAL A 32 17.56 -20.53 -3.14
CA VAL A 32 18.19 -20.32 -1.83
C VAL A 32 18.12 -21.58 -0.97
N PRO A 33 19.04 -21.79 -0.01
CA PRO A 33 18.95 -22.91 0.93
C PRO A 33 17.60 -22.92 1.64
N CYS A 34 16.94 -24.08 1.63
CA CYS A 34 15.62 -24.32 2.19
C CYS A 34 14.50 -23.44 1.58
N ALA A 35 14.58 -23.10 0.29
CA ALA A 35 13.64 -22.18 -0.37
C ALA A 35 12.17 -22.54 -0.16
N SER A 36 11.78 -23.81 -0.31
CA SER A 36 10.39 -24.25 -0.13
C SER A 36 9.86 -23.96 1.28
N VAL A 37 10.69 -24.21 2.31
CA VAL A 37 10.34 -23.97 3.71
C VAL A 37 10.30 -22.47 4.01
N LYS A 38 11.29 -21.71 3.54
CA LYS A 38 11.31 -20.24 3.68
C LYS A 38 10.11 -19.58 3.01
N ARG A 39 9.74 -20.03 1.80
CA ARG A 39 8.56 -19.56 1.08
C ARG A 39 7.28 -19.81 1.88
N LEU A 40 7.14 -21.00 2.47
CA LEU A 40 6.00 -21.34 3.33
C LEU A 40 5.91 -20.40 4.54
N TYR A 41 7.03 -20.16 5.24
CA TYR A 41 7.02 -19.27 6.40
C TYR A 41 6.80 -17.81 6.03
N LEU A 42 7.36 -17.33 4.92
CA LEU A 42 7.12 -15.97 4.44
C LEU A 42 5.67 -15.76 4.03
N LYS A 43 5.01 -16.77 3.48
CA LYS A 43 3.56 -16.71 3.21
C LYS A 43 2.77 -16.53 4.52
N ARG A 44 3.05 -17.36 5.54
CA ARG A 44 2.38 -17.26 6.85
C ARG A 44 2.64 -15.92 7.54
N ALA A 45 3.90 -15.48 7.55
CA ALA A 45 4.27 -14.18 8.13
C ALA A 45 3.60 -13.01 7.40
N LEU A 46 3.38 -13.11 6.08
CA LEU A 46 2.64 -12.10 5.32
C LEU A 46 1.14 -12.12 5.68
N GLU A 47 0.55 -13.29 5.87
CA GLU A 47 -0.85 -13.43 6.32
C GLU A 47 -1.04 -12.80 7.71
N GLU A 48 -0.14 -13.09 8.66
CA GLU A 48 -0.14 -12.48 10.00
C GLU A 48 0.05 -10.95 9.95
N TYR A 49 0.99 -10.46 9.14
CA TYR A 49 1.22 -9.02 8.97
C TYR A 49 -0.01 -8.31 8.40
N LEU A 50 -0.69 -8.90 7.41
CA LEU A 50 -1.90 -8.29 6.84
C LEU A 50 -3.05 -8.23 7.86
N ASP A 51 -3.17 -9.24 8.72
CA ASP A 51 -4.16 -9.25 9.80
C ASP A 51 -3.86 -8.20 10.88
N GLU A 52 -2.60 -8.07 11.32
CA GLU A 52 -2.18 -7.06 12.30
C GLU A 52 -2.44 -5.62 11.85
N PHE A 53 -2.29 -5.35 10.55
CA PHE A 53 -2.46 -4.02 9.95
C PHE A 53 -3.77 -3.87 9.17
N ASP A 54 -4.74 -4.76 9.36
CA ASP A 54 -6.05 -4.64 8.73
C ASP A 54 -6.83 -3.45 9.34
N PRO A 55 -7.42 -2.55 8.52
CA PRO A 55 -8.20 -1.42 9.02
C PRO A 55 -9.42 -1.79 9.88
N CYS A 56 -9.83 -3.07 9.96
CA CYS A 56 -10.90 -3.54 10.84
C CYS A 56 -10.62 -3.29 12.33
N HIS A 57 -9.34 -3.13 12.72
CA HIS A 57 -8.97 -2.75 14.08
C HIS A 57 -9.31 -1.28 14.40
N CYS A 58 -9.64 -0.47 13.39
CA CYS A 58 -10.03 0.92 13.54
C CYS A 58 -11.54 1.09 13.69
N ARG A 59 -11.96 2.14 14.41
CA ARG A 59 -13.37 2.58 14.40
C ARG A 59 -13.73 3.11 13.01
N PRO A 60 -14.99 2.94 12.55
CA PRO A 60 -15.43 3.49 11.28
C PRO A 60 -15.36 5.02 11.29
N CYS A 61 -14.91 5.60 10.18
CA CYS A 61 -14.88 7.04 9.97
C CYS A 61 -16.29 7.59 9.67
N GLN A 62 -16.56 8.84 10.00
CA GLN A 62 -17.84 9.47 9.64
C GLN A 62 -17.90 9.78 8.14
N ASN A 63 -19.10 10.11 7.66
CA ASN A 63 -19.34 10.52 6.27
C ASN A 63 -18.83 9.51 5.21
N GLY A 64 -18.66 8.24 5.60
CA GLY A 64 -18.15 7.18 4.73
C GLY A 64 -16.67 7.34 4.36
N GLY A 65 -15.86 7.99 5.20
CA GLY A 65 -14.41 8.01 5.05
C GLY A 65 -13.79 6.60 5.13
N VAL A 66 -12.59 6.44 4.57
CA VAL A 66 -11.86 5.18 4.60
C VAL A 66 -10.86 5.19 5.75
N ALA A 67 -11.00 4.23 6.68
CA ALA A 67 -10.05 4.04 7.76
C ALA A 67 -8.78 3.35 7.24
N THR A 68 -7.62 3.78 7.74
CA THR A 68 -6.32 3.17 7.45
C THR A 68 -5.46 3.17 8.71
N ILE A 69 -4.46 2.28 8.76
CA ILE A 69 -3.47 2.24 9.84
C ILE A 69 -2.17 2.86 9.35
N LYS A 70 -1.65 3.86 10.07
CA LYS A 70 -0.34 4.45 9.85
C LYS A 70 0.53 4.26 11.09
N GLY A 71 1.50 3.36 11.02
CA GLY A 71 2.24 2.92 12.19
C GLY A 71 1.29 2.22 13.17
N THR A 72 1.04 2.81 14.33
CA THR A 72 0.12 2.30 15.35
C THR A 72 -1.16 3.14 15.50
N GLN A 73 -1.41 4.08 14.57
CA GLN A 73 -2.53 5.01 14.66
C GLN A 73 -3.53 4.82 13.52
N CYS A 74 -4.81 4.87 13.84
CA CYS A 74 -5.88 4.94 12.85
C CYS A 74 -5.97 6.35 12.26
N GLN A 75 -6.05 6.45 10.93
CA GLN A 75 -6.25 7.69 10.20
C GLN A 75 -7.45 7.56 9.26
N CYS A 76 -8.26 8.62 9.19
CA CYS A 76 -9.42 8.70 8.31
C CYS A 76 -9.09 9.49 7.04
N HIS A 77 -9.26 8.83 5.88
CA HIS A 77 -9.22 9.49 4.60
C HIS A 77 -10.64 9.90 4.18
N CYS A 78 -10.89 11.20 4.24
CA CYS A 78 -12.15 11.82 3.88
C CYS A 78 -12.49 11.65 2.40
N LYS A 79 -13.79 11.55 2.08
CA LYS A 79 -14.26 11.66 0.69
C LYS A 79 -14.03 13.08 0.18
N PRO A 80 -13.98 13.28 -1.16
CA PRO A 80 -13.93 14.62 -1.73
C PRO A 80 -15.00 15.54 -1.11
N TYR A 81 -14.63 16.79 -0.82
CA TYR A 81 -15.49 17.82 -0.21
C TYR A 81 -15.91 17.56 1.25
N THR A 82 -15.27 16.64 1.96
CA THR A 82 -15.43 16.45 3.42
C THR A 82 -14.11 16.71 4.15
N PHE A 83 -14.15 17.20 5.39
CA PHE A 83 -12.98 17.58 6.19
C PHE A 83 -13.28 17.46 7.70
N GLY A 84 -12.22 17.46 8.52
CA GLY A 84 -12.32 17.37 9.98
C GLY A 84 -11.50 16.22 10.54
N VAL A 85 -11.67 15.95 11.83
CA VAL A 85 -10.87 14.95 12.57
C VAL A 85 -11.45 13.53 12.52
N ALA A 86 -12.75 13.35 12.27
CA ALA A 86 -13.38 12.04 12.11
C ALA A 86 -14.74 12.13 11.43
#